data_AF-A0A0S8ADN8-F1
#
_entry.id   AF-A0A0S8ADN8-F1
#
_cell.length_a   1.000
_cell.length_b   1.000
_cell.length_c   1.000
_cell.angle_alpha   90.00
_cell.angle_beta   90.00
_cell.angle_gamma   90.00
#
_symmetry.space_group_name_H-M   'P 1'
#
loop_
_entity.id
_entity.type
_entity.pdbx_description
1 polymer ?
#
loop_
_entity_poly.entity_id
_entity_poly.type
_entity_poly.pdbx_seq_one_letter_code
_entity_poly.pdbx_strand_id
1 'polypeptide(L)'
;MKKKLLAGCLIGLFGIGLAGIANATVIDFNNTTAGDSYIHYEEDGYQLDASGGIIPLLSIFGNAASNYGALFAGTTVQLTTIDGSKFDFTSFLIPIQLNGAVENSVKITSNKGGSFSAFIAQTYNLSGGQWSNLDWVNIEIGSTGLTANFDDLTVNSTAAIPEPTTILLLGTGLVGVAGAARRRKKNQA
;
A
#
# COMPACT_ATOMS: atom_id res chain seq x y z
N MET A 1 35.59 30.20 16.88
CA MET A 1 34.31 29.66 17.39
C MET A 1 33.27 29.33 16.30
N LYS A 2 33.23 30.02 15.15
CA LYS A 2 32.20 29.82 14.09
C LYS A 2 32.14 28.41 13.46
N LYS A 3 33.25 27.65 13.41
CA LYS A 3 33.31 26.33 12.77
C LYS A 3 32.56 25.21 13.53
N LYS A 4 32.52 25.28 14.87
CA LYS A 4 31.84 24.27 15.70
C LYS A 4 30.31 24.39 15.62
N LEU A 5 29.80 25.62 15.50
CA LEU A 5 28.37 25.89 15.36
C LEU A 5 27.83 25.39 14.01
N LEU A 6 28.59 25.59 12.92
CA LEU A 6 28.21 25.12 11.57
C LEU A 6 28.17 23.59 11.48
N ALA A 7 29.12 22.91 12.13
CA ALA A 7 29.14 21.44 12.17
C ALA A 7 27.94 20.88 12.94
N GLY A 8 27.56 21.49 14.07
CA GLY A 8 26.36 21.10 14.81
C GLY A 8 25.08 21.30 14.00
N CYS A 9 24.98 22.41 13.26
CA CYS A 9 23.84 22.68 12.39
C CYS A 9 23.71 21.66 11.24
N LEU A 10 24.82 21.27 10.61
CA LEU A 10 24.83 20.24 9.57
C LEU A 10 24.41 18.87 10.10
N ILE A 11 24.87 18.49 11.30
CA ILE A 11 24.47 17.22 11.93
C ILE A 11 22.98 17.24 12.29
N GLY A 12 22.46 18.38 12.79
CA GLY A 12 21.03 18.54 13.09
C GLY A 12 20.15 18.47 11.84
N LEU A 13 20.55 19.13 10.74
CA LEU A 13 19.85 19.06 9.45
C LEU A 13 19.86 17.64 8.87
N PHE A 14 20.97 16.91 9.02
CA PHE A 14 21.04 15.50 8.64
C PHE A 14 20.12 14.61 9.48
N GLY A 15 20.01 14.87 10.79
CA GLY A 15 19.12 14.12 11.68
C GLY A 15 17.64 14.30 11.35
N ILE A 16 17.23 15.50 10.94
CA ILE A 16 15.84 15.81 10.57
C ILE A 16 15.49 15.23 9.18
N GLY A 17 16.46 15.14 8.26
CA GLY A 17 16.25 14.56 6.93
C GLY A 17 16.10 13.03 6.88
N LEU A 18 16.22 12.34 8.01
CA LEU A 18 16.09 10.87 8.13
C LEU A 18 14.72 10.41 8.65
N ALA A 19 13.78 11.34 8.91
CA ALA A 19 12.41 10.95 9.17
C ALA A 19 11.80 10.42 7.86
N GLY A 20 11.86 9.10 7.68
CA GLY A 20 11.28 8.43 6.52
C GLY A 20 9.81 8.81 6.40
N ILE A 21 9.42 9.26 5.20
CA ILE A 21 8.01 9.55 4.93
C ILE A 21 7.39 8.19 4.70
N ALA A 22 6.57 7.72 5.64
CA ALA A 22 5.72 6.56 5.40
C ALA A 22 4.76 6.94 4.26
N ASN A 23 5.13 6.57 3.03
CA ASN A 23 4.25 6.71 1.88
C ASN A 23 3.24 5.58 1.91
N ALA A 24 1.97 5.95 1.79
CA ALA A 24 0.91 5.01 1.53
C ALA A 24 1.04 4.50 0.09
N THR A 25 0.92 3.20 -0.09
CA THR A 25 0.73 2.57 -1.38
C THR A 25 -0.77 2.46 -1.63
N VAL A 26 -1.21 2.75 -2.86
CA VAL A 26 -2.62 2.62 -3.27
C VAL A 26 -2.65 1.60 -4.39
N ILE A 27 -3.43 0.54 -4.22
CA ILE A 27 -3.71 -0.44 -5.27
C ILE A 27 -4.96 0.03 -6.00
N ASP A 28 -4.80 0.45 -7.25
CA ASP A 28 -5.82 1.19 -8.02
C ASP A 28 -6.21 0.51 -9.34
N PHE A 29 -5.59 -0.62 -9.69
CA PHE A 29 -5.84 -1.38 -10.92
C PHE A 29 -5.64 -0.59 -12.23
N ASN A 30 -5.06 0.61 -12.20
CA ASN A 30 -4.94 1.48 -13.38
C ASN A 30 -3.93 0.97 -14.41
N ASN A 31 -3.05 0.04 -14.01
CA ASN A 31 -2.08 -0.62 -14.89
C ASN A 31 -2.66 -1.81 -15.68
N THR A 32 -3.98 -2.00 -15.68
CA THR A 32 -4.66 -3.14 -16.30
C THR A 32 -5.54 -2.75 -17.49
N THR A 33 -6.07 -3.75 -18.21
CA THR A 33 -7.04 -3.49 -19.29
C THR A 33 -8.44 -3.86 -18.84
N ALA A 34 -9.42 -3.00 -19.13
CA ALA A 34 -10.81 -3.28 -18.88
C ALA A 34 -11.26 -4.59 -19.57
N GLY A 35 -11.91 -5.47 -18.80
CA GLY A 35 -12.34 -6.80 -19.24
C GLY A 35 -11.36 -7.92 -18.90
N ASP A 36 -10.15 -7.60 -18.42
CA ASP A 36 -9.24 -8.61 -17.90
C ASP A 36 -9.83 -9.31 -16.66
N SER A 37 -9.35 -10.51 -16.37
CA SER A 37 -9.83 -11.31 -15.24
C SER A 37 -8.67 -12.09 -14.63
N TYR A 38 -8.52 -11.97 -13.31
CA TYR A 38 -7.37 -12.51 -12.59
C TYR A 38 -7.81 -13.47 -11.50
N ILE A 39 -7.11 -14.59 -11.35
CA ILE A 39 -7.15 -15.38 -10.11
C ILE A 39 -6.09 -14.84 -9.14
N HIS A 40 -5.05 -14.23 -9.68
CA HIS A 40 -3.92 -13.65 -8.98
C HIS A 40 -3.54 -12.34 -9.66
N TYR A 41 -3.46 -11.26 -8.89
CA TYR A 41 -3.10 -9.92 -9.35
C TYR A 41 -2.02 -9.35 -8.46
N GLU A 42 -0.99 -8.71 -9.03
CA GLU A 42 0.12 -8.11 -8.28
C GLU A 42 0.26 -6.63 -8.63
N GLU A 43 0.49 -5.78 -7.63
CA GLU A 43 0.73 -4.34 -7.79
C GLU A 43 1.54 -3.81 -6.59
N ASP A 44 2.59 -3.03 -6.87
CA ASP A 44 3.36 -2.29 -5.85
C ASP A 44 3.82 -3.09 -4.61
N GLY A 45 4.15 -4.37 -4.81
CA GLY A 45 4.62 -5.26 -3.73
C GLY A 45 3.51 -6.01 -2.98
N TYR A 46 2.27 -5.84 -3.42
CA TYR A 46 1.09 -6.52 -2.89
C TYR A 46 0.52 -7.48 -3.93
N GLN A 47 -0.20 -8.49 -3.45
CA GLN A 47 -0.94 -9.43 -4.28
C GLN A 47 -2.37 -9.60 -3.80
N LEU A 48 -3.28 -9.82 -4.75
CA LEU A 48 -4.68 -10.16 -4.54
C LEU A 48 -4.96 -11.54 -5.13
N ASP A 49 -5.27 -12.50 -4.25
CA ASP A 49 -5.60 -13.88 -4.63
C ASP A 49 -7.09 -14.15 -4.46
N ALA A 50 -7.76 -14.53 -5.54
CA ALA A 50 -9.16 -14.92 -5.52
C ALA A 50 -9.32 -16.40 -5.16
N SER A 51 -10.19 -16.68 -4.20
CA SER A 51 -10.67 -18.03 -3.89
C SER A 51 -12.18 -18.11 -4.18
N GLY A 52 -12.59 -19.19 -4.86
CA GLY A 52 -13.99 -19.38 -5.27
C GLY A 52 -14.44 -18.59 -6.50
N GLY A 53 -13.52 -17.95 -7.24
CA GLY A 53 -13.87 -17.16 -8.42
C GLY A 53 -12.68 -16.48 -9.11
N ILE A 54 -12.98 -15.39 -9.84
CA ILE A 54 -12.04 -14.50 -10.50
C ILE A 54 -12.27 -13.06 -10.02
N ILE A 55 -11.25 -12.21 -10.16
CA ILE A 55 -11.32 -10.76 -10.04
C ILE A 55 -11.48 -10.21 -11.46
N PRO A 56 -12.69 -10.01 -11.98
CA PRO A 56 -12.85 -9.27 -13.22
C PRO A 56 -12.48 -7.80 -12.96
N LEU A 57 -11.77 -7.21 -13.91
CA LEU A 57 -11.53 -5.78 -13.95
C LEU A 57 -12.54 -5.15 -14.88
N LEU A 58 -13.34 -4.26 -14.32
CA LEU A 58 -14.40 -3.58 -15.05
C LEU A 58 -13.99 -2.12 -15.24
N SER A 59 -14.36 -1.54 -16.37
CA SER A 59 -14.37 -0.07 -16.54
C SER A 59 -15.77 0.45 -16.31
N ILE A 60 -15.88 1.64 -15.71
CA ILE A 60 -17.20 2.25 -15.49
C ILE A 60 -17.73 2.59 -16.88
N PHE A 61 -18.96 2.18 -17.16
CA PHE A 61 -19.69 2.48 -18.40
C PHE A 61 -19.48 3.96 -18.81
N GLY A 62 -18.61 4.20 -19.80
CA GLY A 62 -18.39 5.52 -20.39
C GLY A 62 -17.20 6.34 -19.88
N ASN A 63 -16.44 5.87 -18.88
CA ASN A 63 -15.17 6.49 -18.51
C ASN A 63 -14.05 5.43 -18.47
N ALA A 64 -13.34 5.28 -19.59
CA ALA A 64 -12.29 4.28 -19.79
C ALA A 64 -10.99 4.55 -19.01
N ALA A 65 -10.98 5.55 -18.11
CA ALA A 65 -9.76 6.03 -17.47
C ALA A 65 -9.38 5.28 -16.18
N SER A 66 -10.29 4.51 -15.57
CA SER A 66 -10.01 3.80 -14.32
C SER A 66 -10.64 2.41 -14.35
N ASN A 67 -9.83 1.40 -14.04
CA ASN A 67 -10.32 0.04 -13.82
C ASN A 67 -10.52 -0.16 -12.32
N TYR A 68 -11.41 -1.07 -11.94
CA TYR A 68 -11.61 -1.45 -10.55
C TYR A 68 -11.82 -2.95 -10.43
N GLY A 69 -11.51 -3.49 -9.26
CA GLY A 69 -11.82 -4.86 -8.92
C GLY A 69 -13.34 -5.05 -8.80
N ALA A 70 -13.86 -6.14 -9.37
CA ALA A 70 -15.16 -6.66 -8.99
C ALA A 70 -15.04 -8.00 -8.26
N LEU A 71 -16.05 -8.29 -7.47
CA LEU A 71 -16.27 -9.58 -6.85
C LEU A 71 -17.62 -10.12 -7.33
N PHE A 72 -17.75 -11.44 -7.39
CA PHE A 72 -19.02 -12.15 -7.53
C PHE A 72 -19.40 -12.78 -6.19
N ALA A 73 -20.69 -13.09 -5.99
CA ALA A 73 -21.11 -13.81 -4.79
C ALA A 73 -20.34 -15.13 -4.63
N GLY A 74 -19.87 -15.39 -3.41
CA GLY A 74 -19.05 -16.56 -3.08
C GLY A 74 -17.56 -16.42 -3.42
N THR A 75 -17.14 -15.30 -4.01
CA THR A 75 -15.71 -14.99 -4.20
C THR A 75 -15.16 -14.29 -2.97
N THR A 76 -14.00 -14.75 -2.51
CA THR A 76 -13.17 -14.05 -1.50
C THR A 76 -11.86 -13.68 -2.15
N VAL A 77 -11.49 -12.40 -2.08
CA VAL A 77 -10.16 -11.93 -2.50
C VAL A 77 -9.33 -11.65 -1.27
N GLN A 78 -8.18 -12.28 -1.18
CA GLN A 78 -7.22 -12.06 -0.11
C GLN A 78 -6.10 -11.14 -0.59
N LEU A 79 -5.92 -10.03 0.12
CA LEU A 79 -4.82 -9.10 -0.03
C LEU A 79 -3.68 -9.48 0.92
N THR A 80 -2.47 -9.70 0.38
CA THR A 80 -1.23 -9.92 1.13
C THR A 80 -0.08 -9.12 0.51
N THR A 81 1.06 -9.07 1.21
CA THR A 81 2.34 -8.65 0.63
C THR A 81 3.01 -9.82 -0.08
N ILE A 82 3.76 -9.56 -1.16
CA ILE A 82 4.48 -10.59 -1.92
C ILE A 82 5.68 -11.13 -1.12
N ASP A 83 6.31 -10.28 -0.30
CA ASP A 83 7.47 -10.63 0.51
C ASP A 83 7.11 -11.20 1.90
N GLY A 84 5.81 -11.29 2.22
CA GLY A 84 5.31 -11.72 3.52
C GLY A 84 5.52 -10.71 4.64
N SER A 85 5.90 -9.47 4.33
CA SER A 85 5.96 -8.38 5.30
C SER A 85 4.56 -7.98 5.79
N LYS A 86 4.50 -7.29 6.93
CA LYS A 86 3.23 -6.84 7.51
C LYS A 86 2.85 -5.45 7.00
N PHE A 87 1.56 -5.18 6.92
CA PHE A 87 1.04 -3.90 6.44
C PHE A 87 -0.10 -3.36 7.31
N ASP A 88 -0.34 -2.07 7.24
CA ASP A 88 -1.56 -1.43 7.76
C ASP A 88 -2.55 -1.25 6.60
N PHE A 89 -3.82 -1.55 6.82
CA PHE A 89 -4.88 -1.36 5.84
C PHE A 89 -5.74 -0.17 6.26
N THR A 90 -5.63 0.95 5.55
CA THR A 90 -6.12 2.25 6.04
C THR A 90 -7.40 2.70 5.36
N SER A 91 -7.59 2.39 4.08
CA SER A 91 -8.84 2.72 3.39
C SER A 91 -9.09 1.85 2.17
N PHE A 92 -10.32 1.92 1.67
CA PHE A 92 -10.72 1.40 0.37
C PHE A 92 -11.88 2.24 -0.19
N LEU A 93 -12.04 2.23 -1.51
CA LEU A 93 -13.15 2.86 -2.22
C LEU A 93 -14.16 1.80 -2.69
N ILE A 94 -15.45 2.09 -2.52
CA ILE A 94 -16.50 1.48 -3.34
C ILE A 94 -16.89 2.49 -4.42
N PRO A 95 -16.55 2.26 -5.70
CA PRO A 95 -16.73 3.28 -6.73
C PRO A 95 -18.19 3.47 -7.15
N ILE A 96 -19.01 2.41 -7.09
CA ILE A 96 -20.40 2.44 -7.52
C ILE A 96 -21.27 1.48 -6.71
N GLN A 97 -22.50 1.90 -6.43
CA GLN A 97 -23.56 1.02 -5.95
C GLN A 97 -24.38 0.55 -7.16
N LEU A 98 -24.42 -0.76 -7.40
CA LEU A 98 -25.30 -1.30 -8.43
C LEU A 98 -26.76 -1.18 -7.95
N ASN A 99 -27.59 -0.50 -8.74
CA ASN A 99 -29.01 -0.33 -8.45
C ASN A 99 -29.69 -1.69 -8.22
N GLY A 100 -30.36 -1.84 -7.07
CA GLY A 100 -31.09 -3.06 -6.68
C GLY A 100 -30.39 -3.92 -5.63
N ALA A 101 -29.13 -3.64 -5.32
CA ALA A 101 -28.35 -4.35 -4.30
C ALA A 101 -28.44 -3.64 -2.93
N VAL A 102 -29.60 -3.69 -2.28
CA VAL A 102 -29.75 -3.14 -0.91
C VAL A 102 -29.05 -4.03 0.13
N GLU A 103 -28.61 -5.23 -0.26
CA GLU A 103 -28.02 -6.23 0.62
C GLU A 103 -26.58 -6.64 0.26
N ASN A 104 -26.01 -6.15 -0.85
CA ASN A 104 -24.63 -6.52 -1.22
C ASN A 104 -23.66 -5.69 -0.41
N SER A 105 -23.33 -6.17 0.79
CA SER A 105 -22.21 -5.62 1.52
C SER A 105 -20.91 -6.16 0.97
N VAL A 106 -19.99 -5.25 0.65
CA VAL A 106 -18.56 -5.62 0.64
C VAL A 106 -18.17 -5.81 2.09
N LYS A 107 -17.84 -7.03 2.46
CA LYS A 107 -17.36 -7.39 3.78
C LYS A 107 -15.84 -7.47 3.73
N ILE A 108 -15.19 -6.69 4.57
CA ILE A 108 -13.75 -6.75 4.75
C ILE A 108 -13.46 -7.40 6.10
N THR A 109 -12.58 -8.39 6.12
CA THR A 109 -12.06 -8.98 7.37
C THR A 109 -10.54 -8.98 7.39
N SER A 110 -9.96 -8.94 8.59
CA SER A 110 -8.51 -9.02 8.77
C SER A 110 -8.10 -10.23 9.59
N ASN A 111 -6.83 -10.61 9.49
CA ASN A 111 -6.24 -11.69 10.30
C ASN A 111 -6.20 -11.41 11.80
N LYS A 112 -6.55 -10.18 12.22
CA LYS A 112 -6.66 -9.76 13.61
C LYS A 112 -8.10 -9.66 14.11
N GLY A 113 -9.06 -10.21 13.36
CA GLY A 113 -10.48 -10.20 13.74
C GLY A 113 -11.17 -8.86 13.46
N GLY A 114 -10.56 -7.96 12.69
CA GLY A 114 -11.26 -6.80 12.15
C GLY A 114 -12.37 -7.26 11.21
N SER A 115 -13.53 -6.61 11.29
CA SER A 115 -14.65 -6.86 10.38
C SER A 115 -15.33 -5.54 10.07
N PHE A 116 -15.54 -5.27 8.79
CA PHE A 116 -16.21 -4.08 8.30
C PHE A 116 -17.17 -4.47 7.17
N SER A 117 -18.29 -3.75 7.05
CA SER A 117 -19.25 -3.95 5.97
C SER A 117 -19.62 -2.61 5.36
N ALA A 118 -19.46 -2.50 4.06
CA ALA A 118 -19.74 -1.30 3.28
C ALA A 118 -20.91 -1.54 2.33
N PHE A 119 -21.76 -0.53 2.16
CA PHE A 119 -23.05 -0.65 1.48
C PHE A 119 -23.30 0.45 0.43
N ILE A 120 -22.52 1.53 0.46
CA ILE A 120 -22.71 2.69 -0.40
C ILE A 120 -21.39 3.08 -1.07
N ALA A 121 -21.49 3.73 -2.22
CA ALA A 121 -20.33 4.20 -2.95
C ALA A 121 -19.66 5.37 -2.21
N GLN A 122 -18.50 5.12 -1.62
CA GLN A 122 -17.65 6.12 -0.95
C GLN A 122 -16.29 5.50 -0.57
N THR A 123 -15.35 6.35 -0.18
CA THR A 123 -14.12 5.92 0.51
C THR A 123 -14.42 5.64 1.98
N TYR A 124 -13.97 4.49 2.46
CA TYR A 124 -14.08 4.07 3.84
C TYR A 124 -12.70 4.07 4.49
N ASN A 125 -12.55 4.84 5.57
CA ASN A 125 -11.33 4.87 6.37
C ASN A 125 -11.44 3.87 7.52
N LEU A 126 -10.44 3.01 7.65
CA LEU A 126 -10.32 1.98 8.68
C LEU A 126 -9.27 2.42 9.69
N SER A 127 -9.55 2.19 10.97
CA SER A 127 -8.65 2.59 12.06
C SER A 127 -8.78 1.65 13.27
N GLY A 128 -7.72 1.56 14.05
CA GLY A 128 -7.62 0.67 15.21
C GLY A 128 -6.62 -0.46 15.00
N GLY A 129 -6.23 -1.13 16.10
CA GLY A 129 -5.18 -2.15 16.09
C GLY A 129 -5.50 -3.40 15.26
N GLN A 130 -6.78 -3.63 14.96
CA GLN A 130 -7.24 -4.71 14.09
C GLN A 130 -7.02 -4.45 12.59
N TRP A 131 -6.58 -3.24 12.21
CA TRP A 131 -6.27 -2.85 10.83
C TRP A 131 -4.80 -2.47 10.64
N SER A 132 -3.95 -2.69 11.63
CA SER A 132 -2.52 -2.43 11.57
C SER A 132 -1.69 -3.70 11.75
N ASN A 133 -0.48 -3.72 11.17
CA ASN A 133 0.49 -4.81 11.27
C ASN A 133 -0.14 -6.17 10.94
N LEU A 134 -0.87 -6.21 9.83
CA LEU A 134 -1.66 -7.32 9.29
C LEU A 134 -0.79 -8.24 8.46
N ASP A 135 -1.14 -9.52 8.46
CA ASP A 135 -0.59 -10.51 7.53
C ASP A 135 -1.46 -10.63 6.27
N TRP A 136 -2.78 -10.47 6.42
CA TRP A 136 -3.74 -10.50 5.30
C TRP A 136 -5.03 -9.74 5.61
N VAL A 137 -5.72 -9.36 4.54
CA VAL A 137 -7.10 -8.82 4.54
C VAL A 137 -7.92 -9.60 3.51
N ASN A 138 -9.12 -10.05 3.88
CA ASN A 138 -10.08 -10.62 2.94
C ASN A 138 -11.15 -9.59 2.56
N ILE A 139 -11.50 -9.56 1.29
CA ILE A 139 -12.59 -8.77 0.71
C ILE A 139 -13.60 -9.76 0.10
N GLU A 140 -14.84 -9.71 0.58
CA GLU A 140 -15.89 -10.68 0.30
C GLU A 140 -17.18 -9.94 -0.07
N ILE A 141 -18.09 -10.58 -0.81
CA ILE A 141 -19.49 -10.13 -0.92
C ILE A 141 -20.37 -11.04 -0.07
N GLY A 142 -21.31 -10.44 0.66
CA GLY A 142 -22.43 -11.16 1.27
C GLY A 142 -23.18 -12.07 0.27
N SER A 143 -23.68 -13.20 0.77
CA SER A 143 -24.14 -14.36 -0.02
C SER A 143 -25.38 -14.17 -0.92
N THR A 144 -25.85 -12.94 -1.15
CA THR A 144 -27.12 -12.67 -1.88
C THR A 144 -26.98 -11.75 -3.10
N GLY A 145 -25.76 -11.44 -3.56
CA GLY A 145 -25.51 -10.45 -4.62
C GLY A 145 -25.09 -10.94 -6.01
N LEU A 146 -25.26 -10.09 -7.02
CA LEU A 146 -24.73 -10.29 -8.38
C LEU A 146 -23.23 -9.98 -8.43
N THR A 147 -22.84 -8.75 -8.06
CA THR A 147 -21.46 -8.27 -8.01
C THR A 147 -21.32 -7.09 -7.05
N ALA A 148 -20.09 -6.80 -6.64
CA ALA A 148 -19.70 -5.60 -5.90
C ALA A 148 -18.33 -5.15 -6.39
N ASN A 149 -18.05 -3.85 -6.29
CA ASN A 149 -16.83 -3.24 -6.80
C ASN A 149 -16.02 -2.64 -5.67
N PHE A 150 -14.70 -2.68 -5.82
CA PHE A 150 -13.76 -2.10 -4.89
C PHE A 150 -12.55 -1.54 -5.65
N ASP A 151 -11.97 -0.49 -5.11
CA ASP A 151 -10.87 0.26 -5.71
C ASP A 151 -10.07 0.99 -4.62
N ASP A 152 -8.98 1.65 -5.01
CA ASP A 152 -8.13 2.49 -4.15
C ASP A 152 -7.85 1.85 -2.78
N LEU A 153 -7.28 0.64 -2.79
CA LEU A 153 -6.91 -0.05 -1.55
C LEU A 153 -5.65 0.60 -0.98
N THR A 154 -5.81 1.43 0.04
CA THR A 154 -4.69 2.13 0.66
C THR A 154 -4.07 1.28 1.75
N VAL A 155 -2.78 0.98 1.59
CA VAL A 155 -1.97 0.19 2.49
C VAL A 155 -0.69 0.93 2.86
N ASN A 156 -0.23 0.77 4.10
CA ASN A 156 1.09 1.25 4.52
C ASN A 156 1.96 0.06 4.86
N SER A 157 3.13 -0.06 4.26
CA SER A 157 4.09 -1.07 4.72
C SER A 157 4.55 -0.73 6.14
N THR A 158 4.54 -1.74 7.03
CA THR A 158 5.14 -1.59 8.37
C THR A 158 6.63 -1.93 8.37
N ALA A 159 7.11 -2.58 7.30
CA ALA A 159 8.53 -2.81 7.13
C ALA A 159 9.21 -1.47 6.85
N ALA A 160 10.23 -1.15 7.64
CA ALA A 160 11.12 -0.04 7.34
C ALA A 160 11.93 -0.40 6.09
N ILE A 161 11.39 -0.12 4.90
CA ILE A 161 12.13 -0.25 3.65
C ILE A 161 13.16 0.89 3.64
N PRO A 162 14.48 0.60 3.62
CA PRO A 162 15.48 1.64 3.53
C PRO A 162 15.26 2.42 2.24
N GLU A 163 14.84 3.68 2.35
CA GLU A 163 14.55 4.49 1.18
C GLU A 163 15.80 4.57 0.28
N PRO A 164 15.65 4.66 -1.06
CA PRO A 164 16.78 4.82 -1.97
C PRO A 164 17.71 5.98 -1.58
N THR A 165 17.12 7.03 -1.00
CA THR A 165 17.82 8.18 -0.40
C THR A 165 18.71 7.80 0.78
N THR A 166 18.26 6.90 1.65
CA THR A 166 19.06 6.38 2.79
C THR A 166 20.27 5.60 2.30
N ILE A 167 20.09 4.75 1.28
CA ILE A 167 21.20 3.99 0.68
C ILE A 167 22.18 4.94 -0.02
N LEU A 168 21.69 5.93 -0.75
CA LEU A 168 22.51 6.95 -1.38
C LEU A 168 23.26 7.79 -0.35
N LEU A 169 22.60 8.19 0.75
CA LEU A 169 23.18 8.98 1.82
C LEU A 169 24.25 8.18 2.57
N LEU A 170 23.98 6.91 2.86
CA LEU A 170 24.95 6.00 3.44
C LEU A 170 26.17 5.85 2.51
N GLY A 171 25.92 5.60 1.22
CA GLY A 171 26.97 5.46 0.20
C GLY A 171 27.83 6.71 0.07
N THR A 172 27.21 7.88 -0.05
CA THR A 172 27.90 9.17 -0.16
C THR A 172 28.62 9.55 1.14
N GLY A 173 28.03 9.23 2.30
CA GLY A 173 28.66 9.38 3.61
C GLY A 173 29.95 8.57 3.73
N LEU A 174 29.91 7.30 3.32
CA LEU A 174 31.09 6.43 3.31
C LEU A 174 32.19 6.95 2.36
N VAL A 175 31.82 7.42 1.17
CA VAL A 175 32.75 8.06 0.23
C VAL A 175 33.39 9.31 0.85
N GLY A 176 32.61 10.13 1.56
CA GLY A 176 33.11 11.29 2.29
C GLY A 176 34.13 10.94 3.38
N VAL A 177 33.83 9.91 4.19
CA VAL A 177 34.74 9.41 5.23
C VAL A 177 36.05 8.89 4.64
N ALA A 178 35.96 8.09 3.57
CA ALA A 178 37.14 7.56 2.87
C ALA A 178 38.00 8.69 2.29
N GLY A 179 37.38 9.71 1.70
CA GLY A 179 38.06 10.90 1.20
C GLY A 179 38.79 11.69 2.30
N ALA A 180 38.15 11.86 3.46
CA ALA A 180 38.77 12.53 4.61
C ALA A 180 39.95 11.73 5.17
N ALA A 181 39.84 10.41 5.27
CA ALA A 181 40.90 9.54 5.75
C ALA A 181 42.15 9.60 4.85
N ARG A 182 41.97 9.62 3.52
CA ARG A 182 43.07 9.76 2.55
C ARG A 182 43.82 11.08 2.71
N ARG A 183 43.10 12.19 2.93
CA ARG A 183 43.73 13.52 3.13
C ARG A 183 44.58 13.58 4.40
N ARG A 184 44.15 12.93 5.48
CA ARG A 184 44.92 12.91 6.74
C ARG A 184 46.25 12.19 6.60
N LYS A 185 46.30 11.07 5.87
CA LYS A 185 47.55 10.33 5.62
C LYS A 185 48.57 11.17 4.84
N LYS A 186 48.13 11.99 3.88
CA LYS A 186 49.03 12.84 3.09
C LYS A 186 49.70 13.94 3.92
N ASN A 187 49.06 14.41 4.99
CA ASN A 187 49.59 15.48 5.84
C ASN A 187 50.51 14.97 6.98
N GLN A 188 50.64 13.66 7.13
CA GLN A 188 51.53 13.03 8.14
C GLN A 188 52.84 12.50 7.52
N ALA A 189 52.98 12.60 6.20
CA ALA A 189 54.22 12.35 5.47
C ALA A 189 54.85 13.67 5.06
#